data_AF-A0A3L7UFN4-F1
#
_entry.id   AF-A0A3L7UFN4-F1
#
_cell.length_a   1.000
_cell.length_b   1.000
_cell.length_c   1.000
_cell.angle_alpha   90.00
_cell.angle_beta   90.00
_cell.angle_gamma   90.00
#
_symmetry.space_group_name_H-M   'P 1'
#
loop_
_entity.id
_entity.type
_entity.pdbx_description
1 polymer ?
#
loop_
_entity_poly.entity_id
_entity_poly.type
_entity_poly.pdbx_seq_one_letter_code
_entity_poly.pdbx_strand_id
1 'polypeptide(L)'
;MVFKWFQLLGRLFFPTAARPDKLLLAFSQNRESLQCQYFELAASTGLPRGLRWLNCEWQPTHILLRDRTTTQPNLLVSINLRFEAIAGSDMENVAAVANIRDACAVFQWQKNAWTTSGRTLFNMNPEEAKLRLAASYEPI
;
A
#
# COMPACT_ATOMS: atom_id res chain seq x y z
N MET A 1 -6.48 -36.44 45.60
CA MET A 1 -6.14 -36.97 44.26
C MET A 1 -5.85 -35.77 43.36
N VAL A 2 -4.61 -35.28 43.35
CA VAL A 2 -3.55 -35.51 42.33
C VAL A 2 -3.67 -34.61 41.08
N PHE A 3 -2.83 -33.56 41.08
CA PHE A 3 -1.95 -33.05 40.02
C PHE A 3 -2.45 -32.91 38.57
N LYS A 4 -2.26 -31.72 37.98
CA LYS A 4 -1.03 -31.37 37.23
C LYS A 4 -1.00 -29.90 36.81
N TRP A 5 -0.05 -29.16 37.39
CA TRP A 5 0.60 -28.04 36.70
C TRP A 5 1.45 -28.61 35.56
N PHE A 6 1.37 -28.07 34.35
CA PHE A 6 2.51 -28.03 33.43
C PHE A 6 2.38 -26.90 32.40
N GLN A 7 3.49 -26.21 32.26
CA GLN A 7 3.76 -25.07 31.40
C GLN A 7 3.61 -25.42 29.92
N LEU A 8 3.16 -24.46 29.12
CA LEU A 8 3.74 -24.26 27.79
C LEU A 8 4.04 -22.77 27.62
N LEU A 9 5.31 -22.48 27.89
CA LEU A 9 6.05 -21.31 27.43
C LEU A 9 5.88 -21.16 25.91
N GLY A 10 4.81 -20.51 25.49
CA GLY A 10 4.84 -19.75 24.25
C GLY A 10 5.65 -18.49 24.55
N ARG A 11 6.97 -18.53 24.34
CA ARG A 11 7.70 -17.27 24.10
C ARG A 11 6.98 -16.64 22.92
N LEU A 12 6.14 -15.65 23.19
CA LEU A 12 5.65 -14.74 22.19
C LEU A 12 6.91 -14.13 21.59
N PHE A 13 7.36 -14.70 20.47
CA PHE A 13 8.24 -14.03 19.54
C PHE A 13 7.40 -12.87 19.01
N PHE A 14 7.37 -11.79 19.77
CA PHE A 14 7.12 -10.49 19.18
C PHE A 14 8.39 -10.22 18.38
N PRO A 15 8.36 -10.30 17.04
CA PRO A 15 9.48 -9.79 16.27
C PRO A 15 9.72 -8.36 16.75
N THR A 16 10.95 -8.03 17.13
CA THR A 16 11.34 -6.67 17.47
C THR A 16 10.79 -5.77 16.37
N ALA A 17 9.91 -4.84 16.73
CA ALA A 17 9.27 -3.96 15.77
C ALA A 17 10.36 -3.37 14.87
N ALA A 18 10.28 -3.66 13.56
CA ALA A 18 11.27 -3.16 12.61
C ALA A 18 11.29 -1.63 12.73
N ARG A 19 12.48 -1.07 12.95
CA ARG A 19 12.60 0.37 13.15
C ARG A 19 12.22 1.09 11.85
N PRO A 20 11.46 2.20 11.91
CA PRO A 20 10.98 2.89 10.71
C PRO A 20 12.11 3.32 9.77
N ASP A 21 13.28 3.73 10.28
CA ASP A 21 14.46 4.08 9.47
C ASP A 21 14.95 2.90 8.61
N LYS A 22 15.00 1.69 9.18
CA LYS A 22 15.41 0.48 8.44
C LYS A 22 14.40 0.09 7.38
N LEU A 23 13.11 0.23 7.69
CA LEU A 23 12.03 -0.04 6.75
C LEU A 23 12.09 0.90 5.54
N LEU A 24 12.29 2.21 5.77
CA LEU A 24 12.42 3.20 4.70
C LEU A 24 13.70 3.00 3.90
N LEU A 25 14.82 2.65 4.55
CA LEU A 25 16.07 2.32 3.85
C LEU A 25 15.90 1.10 2.94
N ALA A 26 15.23 0.04 3.41
CA ALA A 26 14.97 -1.15 2.60
C ALA A 26 14.05 -0.83 1.39
N PHE A 27 13.12 0.11 1.55
CA PHE A 27 12.29 0.60 0.44
C PHE A 27 13.12 1.38 -0.57
N SER A 28 13.95 2.32 -0.10
CA SER A 28 14.75 3.18 -1.00
C SER A 28 15.74 2.37 -1.84
N GLN A 29 16.33 1.31 -1.27
CA GLN A 29 17.25 0.40 -1.96
C GLN A 29 16.60 -0.35 -3.14
N ASN A 30 15.29 -0.59 -3.09
CA ASN A 30 14.56 -1.35 -4.12
C ASN A 30 13.49 -0.51 -4.82
N ARG A 31 13.54 0.83 -4.65
CA ARG A 31 12.44 1.72 -4.99
C ARG A 31 11.99 1.58 -6.44
N GLU A 32 12.92 1.66 -7.38
CA GLU A 32 12.61 1.61 -8.82
C GLU A 32 11.92 0.30 -9.21
N SER A 33 12.47 -0.84 -8.76
CA SER A 33 11.87 -2.16 -9.02
C SER A 33 10.47 -2.30 -8.41
N LEU A 34 10.28 -1.84 -7.17
CA LEU A 34 8.98 -1.87 -6.50
C LEU A 34 7.95 -0.97 -7.20
N GLN A 35 8.38 0.21 -7.67
CA GLN A 35 7.53 1.16 -8.38
C GLN A 35 7.10 0.63 -9.75
N CYS A 36 8.02 0.01 -10.50
CA CYS A 36 7.69 -0.67 -11.76
C CYS A 36 6.71 -1.83 -11.53
N GLN A 37 7.01 -2.74 -10.59
CA GLN A 37 6.13 -3.85 -10.24
C GLN A 37 4.73 -3.37 -9.80
N TYR A 38 4.67 -2.31 -8.99
CA TYR A 38 3.40 -1.71 -8.59
C TYR A 38 2.59 -1.26 -9.80
N PHE A 39 3.20 -0.49 -10.70
CA PHE A 39 2.48 0.07 -11.85
C PHE A 39 1.95 -1.02 -12.78
N GLU A 40 2.78 -2.03 -13.08
CA GLU A 40 2.39 -3.18 -13.89
C GLU A 40 1.19 -3.93 -13.29
N LEU A 41 1.28 -4.25 -11.99
CA LEU A 41 0.20 -4.94 -11.28
C LEU A 41 -1.07 -4.08 -11.21
N ALA A 42 -0.94 -2.80 -10.84
CA ALA A 42 -2.06 -1.88 -10.71
C ALA A 42 -2.80 -1.67 -12.05
N ALA A 43 -2.06 -1.43 -13.14
CA ALA A 43 -2.62 -1.27 -14.47
C ALA A 43 -3.32 -2.54 -14.99
N SER A 44 -2.86 -3.73 -14.57
CA SER A 44 -3.47 -5.01 -14.94
C SER A 44 -4.81 -5.30 -14.25
N THR A 45 -5.16 -4.58 -13.18
CA THR A 45 -6.35 -4.87 -12.38
C THR A 45 -7.68 -4.51 -13.05
N GLY A 46 -7.65 -3.65 -14.07
CA GLY A 46 -8.86 -3.07 -14.68
C GLY A 46 -9.60 -2.07 -13.79
N LEU A 47 -8.98 -1.61 -12.70
CA LEU A 47 -9.52 -0.57 -11.81
C LEU A 47 -8.83 0.78 -12.07
N PRO A 48 -9.57 1.90 -12.12
CA PRO A 48 -11.03 1.99 -12.17
C PRO A 48 -11.60 1.43 -13.48
N ARG A 49 -12.81 0.85 -13.43
CA ARG A 49 -13.45 0.22 -14.59
C ARG A 49 -13.65 1.23 -15.72
N GLY A 50 -13.38 0.79 -16.95
CA GLY A 50 -13.54 1.61 -18.16
C GLY A 50 -12.38 2.58 -18.40
N LEU A 51 -11.33 2.56 -17.56
CA LEU A 51 -10.17 3.42 -17.68
C LEU A 51 -8.90 2.60 -17.93
N ARG A 52 -8.01 3.12 -18.78
CA ARG A 52 -6.63 2.64 -18.94
C ARG A 52 -5.68 3.55 -18.18
N TRP A 53 -4.74 2.96 -17.45
CA TRP A 53 -3.66 3.69 -16.79
C TRP A 53 -2.68 4.19 -17.84
N LEU A 54 -2.43 5.49 -17.85
CA LEU A 54 -1.46 6.11 -18.76
C LEU A 54 -0.13 6.39 -18.08
N ASN A 55 -0.19 6.94 -16.86
CA ASN A 55 1.02 7.35 -16.14
C ASN A 55 0.79 7.35 -14.63
N CYS A 56 1.88 7.14 -13.88
CA CYS A 56 1.95 7.23 -12.44
C CYS A 56 3.15 8.09 -12.04
N GLU A 57 2.89 9.26 -11.48
CA GLU A 57 3.90 10.19 -11.02
C GLU A 57 4.07 10.09 -9.50
N TRP A 58 5.25 9.63 -9.07
CA TRP A 58 5.57 9.38 -7.67
C TRP A 58 5.86 10.68 -6.91
N GLN A 59 5.21 10.85 -5.77
CA GLN A 59 5.37 12.04 -4.92
C GLN A 59 6.26 11.72 -3.71
N PRO A 60 6.92 12.73 -3.11
CA PRO A 60 7.83 12.51 -1.97
C PRO A 60 7.12 12.07 -0.68
N THR A 61 5.83 12.41 -0.53
CA THR A 61 5.03 12.12 0.67
C THR A 61 4.76 10.63 0.81
N HIS A 62 5.06 10.10 1.99
CA HIS A 62 4.79 8.72 2.34
C HIS A 62 4.52 8.56 3.84
N ILE A 63 3.76 7.54 4.21
CA ILE A 63 3.44 7.21 5.61
C ILE A 63 3.64 5.73 5.85
N LEU A 64 4.36 5.41 6.92
CA LEU A 64 4.48 4.06 7.46
C LEU A 64 3.32 3.79 8.43
N LEU A 65 2.64 2.68 8.21
CA LEU A 65 1.57 2.18 9.04
C LEU A 65 1.87 0.76 9.50
N ARG A 66 1.38 0.37 10.66
CA ARG A 66 1.34 -1.01 11.14
C ARG A 66 -0.09 -1.48 11.13
N ASP A 67 -0.33 -2.62 10.48
CA ASP A 67 -1.59 -3.33 10.60
C ASP A 67 -1.77 -3.84 12.04
N ARG A 68 -2.86 -3.47 12.70
CA ARG A 68 -3.13 -3.80 14.10
C ARG A 68 -3.34 -5.30 14.32
N THR A 69 -3.84 -6.02 13.32
CA THR A 69 -4.13 -7.45 13.41
C THR A 69 -2.88 -8.28 13.09
N THR A 70 -2.20 -7.95 11.99
CA THR A 70 -1.06 -8.76 11.52
C THR A 70 0.28 -8.28 12.06
N THR A 71 0.34 -7.09 12.65
CA THR A 71 1.56 -6.37 13.07
C THR A 71 2.52 -6.05 11.92
N GLN A 72 2.13 -6.30 10.67
CA GLN A 72 2.98 -6.10 9.50
C GLN A 72 3.04 -4.61 9.11
N PRO A 73 4.25 -4.07 8.85
CA PRO A 73 4.39 -2.74 8.28
C PRO A 73 3.79 -2.64 6.87
N ASN A 74 3.16 -1.51 6.61
CA ASN A 74 2.63 -1.08 5.33
C ASN A 74 3.21 0.32 5.04
N LEU A 75 3.56 0.58 3.79
CA LEU A 75 4.00 1.89 3.34
C LEU A 75 2.98 2.43 2.33
N LEU A 76 2.42 3.60 2.64
CA LEU A 76 1.59 4.36 1.72
C LEU A 76 2.48 5.41 1.06
N VAL A 77 2.56 5.39 -0.27
CA VAL A 77 3.32 6.40 -1.04
C VAL A 77 2.34 7.20 -1.88
N SER A 78 2.42 8.52 -1.80
CA SER A 78 1.59 9.42 -2.59
C SER A 78 1.95 9.33 -4.08
N ILE A 79 0.93 9.27 -4.93
CA ILE A 79 1.08 9.21 -6.38
C ILE A 79 0.01 10.08 -7.06
N ASN A 80 0.36 10.59 -8.25
CA ASN A 80 -0.57 11.25 -9.15
C ASN A 80 -0.78 10.36 -10.38
N LEU A 81 -2.03 10.01 -10.66
CA LEU A 81 -2.40 9.11 -11.74
C LEU A 81 -3.04 9.86 -12.90
N ARG A 82 -2.74 9.40 -14.11
CA ARG A 82 -3.44 9.81 -15.33
C ARG A 82 -4.08 8.61 -15.98
N PHE A 83 -5.30 8.81 -16.44
CA PHE A 83 -6.09 7.81 -17.11
C PHE A 83 -6.57 8.31 -18.46
N GLU A 84 -6.96 7.38 -19.30
CA GLU A 84 -7.86 7.67 -20.40
C GLU A 84 -9.03 6.70 -20.38
N ALA A 85 -10.12 7.08 -21.03
CA ALA A 85 -11.26 6.19 -21.18
C ALA A 85 -10.97 5.14 -22.24
N ILE A 86 -11.38 3.90 -21.97
CA ILE A 86 -11.39 2.84 -22.96
C ILE A 86 -12.54 3.12 -23.94
N ALA A 87 -12.28 3.05 -25.24
CA ALA A 87 -13.30 3.24 -26.27
C ALA A 87 -14.45 2.24 -26.10
N GLY A 88 -15.69 2.72 -26.24
CA GLY A 88 -16.91 1.94 -26.02
C GLY A 88 -17.23 1.67 -24.54
N SER A 89 -16.49 2.25 -23.59
CA SER A 89 -16.82 2.14 -22.16
C SER A 89 -17.75 3.26 -21.69
N ASP A 90 -18.38 3.06 -20.54
CA ASP A 90 -19.20 4.07 -19.86
C ASP A 90 -18.44 5.38 -19.56
N MET A 91 -17.10 5.36 -19.63
CA MET A 91 -16.24 6.49 -19.33
C MET A 91 -15.83 7.30 -20.57
N GLU A 92 -16.12 6.83 -21.79
CA GLU A 92 -15.64 7.42 -23.06
C GLU A 92 -16.00 8.90 -23.20
N ASN A 93 -17.20 9.30 -22.78
CA ASN A 93 -17.71 10.66 -22.93
C ASN A 93 -17.57 11.50 -21.65
N VAL A 94 -16.81 11.03 -20.66
CA VAL A 94 -16.66 11.72 -19.38
C VAL A 94 -15.41 12.61 -19.41
N ALA A 95 -15.60 13.92 -19.58
CA ALA A 95 -14.52 14.90 -19.69
C ALA A 95 -13.52 14.87 -18.50
N ALA A 96 -13.98 14.53 -17.29
CA ALA A 96 -13.15 14.49 -16.09
C ALA A 96 -12.18 13.28 -16.01
N VAL A 97 -12.19 12.38 -17.01
CA VAL A 97 -11.33 11.20 -17.05
C VAL A 97 -9.86 11.56 -17.28
N ALA A 98 -9.60 12.58 -18.09
CA ALA A 98 -8.24 13.03 -18.40
C ALA A 98 -7.58 13.81 -17.23
N ASN A 99 -8.33 14.06 -16.14
CA ASN A 99 -7.82 14.79 -14.99
C ASN A 99 -6.83 13.93 -14.20
N ILE A 100 -5.81 14.60 -13.64
CA ILE A 100 -4.89 14.00 -12.67
C ILE A 100 -5.68 13.61 -11.42
N ARG A 101 -5.40 12.41 -10.89
CA ARG A 101 -6.03 11.88 -9.67
C ARG A 101 -4.97 11.65 -8.60
N ASP A 102 -5.19 12.23 -7.43
CA ASP A 102 -4.42 11.90 -6.23
C ASP A 102 -4.77 10.48 -5.77
N ALA A 103 -3.75 9.70 -5.44
CA ALA A 103 -3.91 8.36 -4.89
C ALA A 103 -2.74 7.97 -3.97
N CYS A 104 -2.86 6.81 -3.34
CA CYS A 104 -1.77 6.16 -2.62
C CYS A 104 -1.46 4.79 -3.22
N ALA A 105 -0.19 4.54 -3.56
CA ALA A 105 0.34 3.20 -3.77
C ALA A 105 0.55 2.51 -2.41
N VAL A 106 0.17 1.24 -2.30
CA VAL A 106 0.35 0.45 -1.08
C VAL A 106 1.45 -0.60 -1.27
N PHE A 107 2.40 -0.59 -0.36
CA PHE A 107 3.44 -1.61 -0.24
C PHE A 107 3.33 -2.32 1.12
N GLN A 108 3.54 -3.63 1.14
CA GLN A 108 3.46 -4.46 2.34
C GLN A 108 4.80 -5.11 2.65
N TRP A 109 5.20 -5.08 3.92
CA TRP A 109 6.40 -5.74 4.38
C TRP A 109 6.12 -7.22 4.65
N GLN A 110 6.65 -8.10 3.81
CA GLN A 110 6.45 -9.54 3.89
C GLN A 110 7.78 -10.27 3.77
N LYS A 111 7.99 -11.31 4.60
CA LYS A 111 9.21 -12.14 4.55
C LYS A 111 10.51 -11.32 4.50
N ASN A 112 10.56 -10.23 5.26
CA ASN A 112 11.71 -9.32 5.36
C ASN A 112 12.04 -8.53 4.07
N ALA A 113 11.03 -8.29 3.22
CA ALA A 113 11.15 -7.43 2.05
C ALA A 113 9.86 -6.62 1.81
N TRP A 114 9.97 -5.50 1.10
CA TRP A 114 8.81 -4.81 0.57
C TRP A 114 8.25 -5.56 -0.64
N THR A 115 6.93 -5.61 -0.71
CA THR A 115 6.17 -6.22 -1.80
C THR A 115 4.99 -5.33 -2.13
N THR A 116 4.34 -5.55 -3.27
CA THR A 116 3.10 -4.87 -3.64
C THR A 116 2.21 -5.82 -4.40
N SER A 117 0.89 -5.62 -4.30
CA SER A 117 -0.12 -6.30 -5.11
C SER A 117 -0.78 -5.37 -6.14
N GLY A 118 -0.24 -4.17 -6.36
CA GLY A 118 -0.88 -3.12 -7.17
C GLY A 118 -2.05 -2.42 -6.44
N ARG A 119 -2.27 -2.70 -5.15
CA ARG A 119 -3.34 -2.08 -4.37
C ARG A 119 -3.16 -0.55 -4.33
N THR A 120 -4.22 0.15 -4.69
CA THR A 120 -4.26 1.62 -4.82
C THR A 120 -5.42 2.18 -4.01
N LEU A 121 -5.17 3.24 -3.24
CA LEU A 121 -6.22 4.01 -2.58
C LEU A 121 -6.48 5.27 -3.40
N PHE A 122 -7.57 5.28 -4.18
CA PHE A 122 -7.88 6.39 -5.09
C PHE A 122 -8.53 7.58 -4.38
N ASN A 123 -8.32 8.77 -4.95
CA ASN A 123 -8.92 10.05 -4.51
C ASN A 123 -8.54 10.43 -3.07
N MET A 124 -7.31 10.11 -2.65
CA MET A 124 -6.78 10.51 -1.35
C MET A 124 -5.26 10.46 -1.30
N ASN A 125 -4.67 11.36 -0.52
CA ASN A 125 -3.26 11.35 -0.15
C ASN A 125 -2.99 10.47 1.09
N PRO A 126 -1.72 10.19 1.44
CA PRO A 126 -1.38 9.34 2.57
C PRO A 126 -1.90 9.83 3.93
N GLU A 127 -1.97 11.15 4.16
CA GLU A 127 -2.47 11.70 5.43
C GLU A 127 -3.95 11.42 5.63
N GLU A 128 -4.76 11.61 4.59
CA GLU A 128 -6.17 11.24 4.60
C GLU A 128 -6.37 9.73 4.74
N ALA A 129 -5.56 8.95 4.01
CA ALA A 129 -5.62 7.48 4.08
C ALA A 129 -5.31 6.98 5.50
N LYS A 130 -4.30 7.53 6.17
CA LYS A 130 -3.98 7.25 7.57
C LYS A 130 -5.19 7.46 8.49
N LEU A 131 -5.90 8.58 8.34
CA LEU A 131 -7.08 8.88 9.15
C LEU A 131 -8.22 7.88 8.86
N ARG A 132 -8.51 7.61 7.59
CA ARG A 132 -9.56 6.65 7.19
C ARG A 132 -9.27 5.22 7.66
N LEU A 133 -8.00 4.85 7.77
CA LEU A 133 -7.54 3.51 8.12
C LEU A 133 -7.26 3.32 9.63
N ALA A 134 -7.46 4.34 10.46
CA ALA A 134 -7.04 4.35 11.87
C ALA A 134 -7.64 3.21 12.73
N ALA A 135 -8.80 2.66 12.35
CA ALA A 135 -9.43 1.53 13.02
C ALA A 135 -8.63 0.23 12.86
N SER A 136 -7.96 0.03 11.72
CA SER A 136 -7.22 -1.20 11.38
C SER A 136 -5.70 -1.00 11.38
N TYR A 137 -5.24 0.25 11.31
CA TYR A 137 -3.84 0.59 11.20
C TYR A 137 -3.43 1.67 12.22
N GLU A 138 -2.15 1.67 12.59
CA GLU A 138 -1.53 2.72 13.41
C GLU A 138 -0.26 3.25 12.75
N PRO A 139 0.12 4.53 12.93
CA PRO A 139 1.41 5.03 12.51
C PRO A 139 2.57 4.31 13.22
N ILE A 140 3.70 4.14 12.51
CA ILE A 140 4.96 3.63 13.07
C ILE A 140 5.91 4.79 13.36
#